data_AF-A0A0J6CF41-F1
#
_entry.id   AF-A0A0J6CF41-F1
#
_cell.length_a   1.000
_cell.length_b   1.000
_cell.length_c   1.000
_cell.angle_alpha   90.00
_cell.angle_beta   90.00
_cell.angle_gamma   90.00
#
_symmetry.space_group_name_H-M   'P 1'
#
loop_
_entity.id
_entity.type
_entity.pdbx_description
1 polymer ?
#
loop_
_entity_poly.entity_id
_entity_poly.type
_entity_poly.pdbx_seq_one_letter_code
_entity_poly.pdbx_strand_id
1 'polypeptide(L)'
;MKRLFCLLFFCMAYLSAGAQWKWQNPMDAGFPVVQNQGWPDEIGYKYVRLPDRAEKEIRPAVWNLSRNSAGLAIHFYSNAPQITVRYKVSGGLNMPHMQSTGVSGVDLYSIDSDGKWGFCFGNYSFGDTITYSYRNLGQDSYHNRGFEYRLYLPLYNTVEWMEIGTPEDSELTFIPQSPEKPVVLYGTSIAQGACSSRPAMAWANILQRSLGYPLINLGFSGNGKLEKEVLNYIIEQDARIYILDCLPNLTPNTEQEVTNLVVAAVKQIRATRNAPILLVEHAGYSNAPTDKGQYELYTRLNRGSQKGFEILQSEGVKDLYYLTHDELDYSPDAWVDYVHPSDLGAQAQATAVEKKVREILRISEGNRPTCQPVTQRREPNNYEWQKRHREIISHIKQHPPKAVIIGNSITHFWGGEPAGPLNRGPESWKKYMAAAGFQNLGYGYDRIENALWRIYHDELDGYEAKKVVLMIGTNNMGSSTDEDIVEGLRFLITAVRNRQPKATIQVMGILPRREHEDWVKNINRNIRTMAEEENCLFGDAGPALLLPNGKIDESLFSDGLHPNEKGYRLIAPIIK
;
A
#
# COMPACT_ATOMS: atom_id res chain seq x y z
N MET A 1 63.17 -52.81 26.43
CA MET A 1 62.44 -53.35 25.26
C MET A 1 61.64 -52.24 24.62
N LYS A 2 61.86 -52.02 23.33
CA LYS A 2 61.26 -51.00 22.46
C LYS A 2 59.73 -51.02 22.50
N ARG A 3 59.07 -49.87 22.62
CA ARG A 3 57.79 -49.62 21.93
C ARG A 3 57.71 -48.18 21.44
N LEU A 4 57.85 -48.09 20.12
CA LEU A 4 57.59 -46.96 19.23
C LEU A 4 56.08 -46.68 19.26
N PHE A 5 55.65 -45.44 19.48
CA PHE A 5 54.29 -45.00 19.15
C PHE A 5 54.40 -43.85 18.16
N CYS A 6 53.99 -44.13 16.92
CA CYS A 6 53.89 -43.18 15.83
C CYS A 6 52.78 -42.16 16.15
N LEU A 7 53.13 -40.87 16.13
CA LEU A 7 52.15 -39.79 16.01
C LEU A 7 51.67 -39.72 14.55
N LEU A 8 50.39 -40.00 14.33
CA LEU A 8 49.67 -39.64 13.10
C LEU A 8 48.90 -38.35 13.38
N PHE A 9 49.43 -37.23 12.91
CA PHE A 9 48.76 -35.94 12.90
C PHE A 9 47.73 -35.95 11.77
N PHE A 10 46.45 -36.18 12.11
CA PHE A 10 45.35 -35.97 11.17
C PHE A 10 44.89 -34.51 11.29
N CYS A 11 45.44 -33.63 10.45
CA CYS A 11 44.87 -32.30 10.26
C CYS A 11 43.53 -32.44 9.53
N MET A 12 42.42 -32.53 10.26
CA MET A 12 41.11 -32.21 9.71
C MET A 12 41.05 -30.70 9.47
N ALA A 13 41.31 -30.28 8.23
CA ALA A 13 40.88 -28.97 7.78
C ALA A 13 39.34 -29.01 7.71
N TYR A 14 38.68 -28.48 8.74
CA TYR A 14 37.29 -28.07 8.62
C TYR A 14 37.25 -26.88 7.65
N LEU A 15 37.14 -27.17 6.36
CA LEU A 15 36.59 -26.22 5.40
C LEU A 15 35.15 -25.99 5.82
N SER A 16 34.85 -24.86 6.44
CA SER A 16 33.47 -24.41 6.55
C SER A 16 32.95 -24.26 5.13
N ALA A 17 32.02 -25.12 4.73
CA ALA A 17 31.20 -24.89 3.57
C ALA A 17 30.40 -23.61 3.87
N GLY A 18 30.93 -22.45 3.48
CA GLY A 18 30.16 -21.23 3.47
C GLY A 18 28.93 -21.47 2.60
N ALA A 19 27.74 -21.11 3.10
CA ALA A 19 26.53 -21.22 2.31
C ALA A 19 26.75 -20.54 0.95
N GLN A 20 26.56 -21.29 -0.13
CA GLN A 20 26.61 -20.74 -1.48
C GLN A 20 25.47 -19.72 -1.62
N TRP A 21 25.75 -18.60 -2.29
CA TRP A 21 24.83 -17.47 -2.42
C TRP A 21 24.22 -17.43 -3.81
N LYS A 22 22.91 -17.22 -3.88
CA LYS A 22 22.20 -16.86 -5.10
C LYS A 22 22.00 -15.35 -5.13
N TRP A 23 22.51 -14.69 -6.17
CA TRP A 23 22.31 -13.26 -6.42
C TRP A 23 21.30 -13.06 -7.54
N GLN A 24 20.33 -12.18 -7.33
CA GLN A 24 19.32 -11.85 -8.33
C GLN A 24 19.30 -10.34 -8.56
N ASN A 25 19.45 -9.92 -9.81
CA ASN A 25 19.25 -8.55 -10.23
C ASN A 25 17.74 -8.32 -10.46
N PRO A 26 17.09 -7.35 -9.77
CA PRO A 26 15.68 -7.06 -10.00
C PRO A 26 15.37 -6.73 -11.47
N MET A 27 16.32 -6.15 -12.21
CA MET A 27 16.15 -5.80 -13.62
C MET A 27 16.03 -7.01 -14.55
N ASP A 28 16.40 -8.21 -14.10
CA ASP A 28 16.34 -9.45 -14.88
C ASP A 28 15.01 -10.22 -14.67
N ALA A 29 14.05 -9.66 -13.92
CA ALA A 29 12.81 -10.34 -13.57
C ALA A 29 11.85 -10.59 -14.75
N GLY A 30 12.04 -9.92 -15.90
CA GLY A 30 11.20 -10.07 -17.09
C GLY A 30 9.86 -9.33 -17.04
N PHE A 31 9.61 -8.53 -16.00
CA PHE A 31 8.46 -7.64 -15.85
C PHE A 31 8.84 -6.40 -15.02
N PRO A 32 8.05 -5.30 -15.05
CA PRO A 32 8.32 -4.13 -14.20
C PRO A 32 8.27 -4.48 -12.71
N VAL A 33 9.40 -4.33 -12.02
CA VAL A 33 9.55 -4.62 -10.57
C VAL A 33 9.74 -3.38 -9.69
N VAL A 34 10.08 -2.24 -10.31
CA VAL A 34 10.32 -0.99 -9.57
C VAL A 34 8.98 -0.41 -9.19
N GLN A 35 8.68 -0.47 -7.89
CA GLN A 35 7.47 0.11 -7.33
C GLN A 35 7.60 1.63 -7.33
N ASN A 36 6.45 2.32 -7.32
CA ASN A 36 6.38 3.77 -7.23
C ASN A 36 7.01 4.53 -8.41
N GLN A 37 7.23 3.85 -9.55
CA GLN A 37 7.80 4.43 -10.75
C GLN A 37 6.70 4.84 -11.75
N GLY A 38 6.77 6.07 -12.28
CA GLY A 38 5.95 6.46 -13.43
C GLY A 38 6.55 5.94 -14.75
N TRP A 39 5.74 5.84 -15.80
CA TRP A 39 6.18 5.43 -17.15
C TRP A 39 7.00 4.12 -17.20
N PRO A 40 6.54 3.01 -16.57
CA PRO A 40 7.33 1.79 -16.52
C PRO A 40 7.68 1.24 -17.90
N ASP A 41 6.82 1.43 -18.90
CA ASP A 41 7.06 0.98 -20.28
C ASP A 41 8.10 1.85 -21.02
N GLU A 42 8.23 3.14 -20.68
CA GLU A 42 9.22 4.05 -21.31
C GLU A 42 10.57 4.01 -20.61
N ILE A 43 10.57 3.99 -19.27
CA ILE A 43 11.78 3.96 -18.45
C ILE A 43 12.44 2.57 -18.52
N GLY A 44 11.63 1.51 -18.56
CA GLY A 44 12.09 0.14 -18.53
C GLY A 44 12.86 -0.19 -17.25
N TYR A 45 13.96 -0.91 -17.41
CA TYR A 45 14.73 -1.48 -16.31
C TYR A 45 15.79 -0.50 -15.75
N LYS A 46 15.33 0.64 -15.20
CA LYS A 46 16.19 1.65 -14.54
C LYS A 46 15.57 2.13 -13.23
N TYR A 47 16.41 2.57 -12.29
CA TYR A 47 16.00 3.08 -10.96
C TYR A 47 15.79 4.59 -10.94
N VAL A 48 14.83 5.06 -11.74
CA VAL A 48 14.83 6.41 -12.29
C VAL A 48 13.39 6.98 -12.28
N ARG A 49 13.21 8.30 -12.12
CA ARG A 49 11.88 8.90 -11.82
C ARG A 49 11.19 9.65 -12.97
N LEU A 50 11.90 9.92 -14.06
CA LEU A 50 11.36 10.54 -15.29
C LEU A 50 11.85 9.77 -16.54
N PRO A 51 11.09 9.74 -17.63
CA PRO A 51 11.51 9.11 -18.89
C PRO A 51 12.61 9.92 -19.57
N ASP A 52 13.41 9.27 -20.43
CA ASP A 52 14.60 9.89 -21.04
C ASP A 52 14.25 11.10 -21.94
N ARG A 53 13.05 11.15 -22.50
CA ARG A 53 12.58 12.32 -23.28
C ARG A 53 12.52 13.61 -22.47
N ALA A 54 12.38 13.51 -21.15
CA ALA A 54 12.28 14.67 -20.27
C ALA A 54 13.55 15.53 -20.27
N GLU A 55 14.72 14.93 -20.53
CA GLU A 55 16.02 15.63 -20.54
C GLU A 55 16.03 16.90 -21.39
N LYS A 56 15.32 16.89 -22.52
CA LYS A 56 15.29 18.02 -23.47
C LYS A 56 14.18 19.03 -23.17
N GLU A 57 13.23 18.68 -22.30
CA GLU A 57 12.02 19.45 -22.06
C GLU A 57 12.02 20.17 -20.70
N ILE A 58 12.77 19.66 -19.74
CA ILE A 58 12.86 20.24 -18.39
C ILE A 58 14.24 20.84 -18.12
N ARG A 59 14.34 21.67 -17.08
CA ARG A 59 15.60 22.29 -16.67
C ARG A 59 16.63 21.20 -16.30
N PRO A 60 17.92 21.34 -16.68
CA PRO A 60 18.95 20.34 -16.37
C PRO A 60 19.05 19.96 -14.89
N ALA A 61 18.80 20.89 -13.97
CA ALA A 61 18.78 20.63 -12.54
C ALA A 61 17.67 19.63 -12.13
N VAL A 62 16.47 19.77 -12.71
CA VAL A 62 15.34 18.84 -12.46
C VAL A 62 15.67 17.47 -13.06
N TRP A 63 16.19 17.46 -14.29
CA TRP A 63 16.58 16.22 -14.98
C TRP A 63 17.60 15.43 -14.16
N ASN A 64 18.69 16.05 -13.72
CA ASN A 64 19.71 15.39 -12.92
C ASN A 64 19.15 14.82 -11.60
N LEU A 65 18.29 15.57 -10.90
CA LEU A 65 17.63 15.10 -9.68
C LEU A 65 16.65 13.96 -9.94
N SER A 66 16.02 13.92 -11.11
CA SER A 66 15.12 12.83 -11.50
C SER A 66 15.85 11.49 -11.67
N ARG A 67 17.19 11.48 -11.75
CA ARG A 67 17.99 10.26 -11.81
C ARG A 67 18.15 9.60 -10.46
N ASN A 68 17.90 10.33 -9.37
CA ASN A 68 17.90 9.76 -8.03
C ASN A 68 16.66 8.91 -7.80
N SER A 69 16.79 7.86 -6.99
CA SER A 69 15.75 6.85 -6.77
C SER A 69 14.75 7.16 -5.65
N ALA A 70 14.58 8.43 -5.27
CA ALA A 70 13.70 8.83 -4.17
C ALA A 70 12.28 8.27 -4.33
N GLY A 71 11.78 7.58 -3.29
CA GLY A 71 10.45 7.00 -3.28
C GLY A 71 10.32 5.66 -4.02
N LEU A 72 11.32 5.25 -4.82
CA LEU A 72 11.32 3.96 -5.49
C LEU A 72 11.57 2.83 -4.48
N ALA A 73 10.98 1.66 -4.75
CA ALA A 73 11.17 0.47 -3.93
C ALA A 73 11.17 -0.81 -4.75
N ILE A 74 11.77 -1.87 -4.21
CA ILE A 74 11.65 -3.24 -4.74
C ILE A 74 10.86 -4.08 -3.73
N HIS A 75 9.81 -4.75 -4.20
CA HIS A 75 9.02 -5.67 -3.39
C HIS A 75 9.32 -7.12 -3.79
N PHE A 76 9.44 -8.01 -2.82
CA PHE A 76 9.71 -9.44 -3.07
C PHE A 76 9.26 -10.32 -1.90
N TYR A 77 8.98 -11.59 -2.17
CA TYR A 77 8.81 -12.61 -1.14
C TYR A 77 10.14 -13.33 -0.90
N SER A 78 10.46 -13.66 0.35
CA SER A 78 11.59 -14.54 0.66
C SER A 78 11.42 -15.28 1.99
N ASN A 79 11.90 -16.52 2.05
CA ASN A 79 12.05 -17.29 3.29
C ASN A 79 13.50 -17.33 3.81
N ALA A 80 14.38 -16.51 3.23
CA ALA A 80 15.78 -16.50 3.59
C ALA A 80 15.99 -16.02 5.04
N PRO A 81 16.78 -16.74 5.85
CA PRO A 81 17.16 -16.28 7.20
C PRO A 81 18.18 -15.12 7.15
N GLN A 82 18.74 -14.87 5.96
CA GLN A 82 19.65 -13.78 5.69
C GLN A 82 19.43 -13.24 4.28
N ILE A 83 19.37 -11.91 4.16
CA ILE A 83 19.30 -11.20 2.88
C ILE A 83 20.50 -10.25 2.82
N THR A 84 21.18 -10.19 1.70
CA THR A 84 22.23 -9.18 1.46
C THR A 84 21.90 -8.39 0.19
N VAL A 85 21.91 -7.08 0.26
CA VAL A 85 21.77 -6.19 -0.90
C VAL A 85 23.15 -5.61 -1.22
N ARG A 86 23.54 -5.64 -2.49
CA ARG A 86 24.74 -4.94 -2.97
C ARG A 86 24.39 -4.10 -4.20
N TYR A 87 24.93 -2.90 -4.26
CA TYR A 87 24.61 -1.95 -5.32
C TYR A 87 25.69 -0.88 -5.43
N LYS A 88 25.67 -0.17 -6.56
CA LYS A 88 26.52 0.99 -6.79
C LYS A 88 25.68 2.23 -7.05
N VAL A 89 26.21 3.38 -6.63
CA VAL A 89 25.62 4.69 -6.85
C VAL A 89 26.62 5.62 -7.52
N SER A 90 26.14 6.62 -8.27
CA SER A 90 27.00 7.48 -9.09
C SER A 90 27.43 8.80 -8.42
N GLY A 91 26.70 9.24 -7.39
CA GLY A 91 26.90 10.53 -6.70
C GLY A 91 27.61 10.40 -5.35
N GLY A 92 27.82 11.56 -4.70
CA GLY A 92 28.39 11.62 -3.36
C GLY A 92 27.57 10.84 -2.32
N LEU A 93 28.26 10.19 -1.39
CA LEU A 93 27.61 9.28 -0.46
C LEU A 93 26.73 9.98 0.59
N ASN A 94 27.03 11.24 0.93
CA ASN A 94 26.32 12.06 1.91
C ASN A 94 26.25 13.53 1.47
N MET A 95 25.51 14.33 2.24
CA MET A 95 25.51 15.79 2.16
C MET A 95 25.87 16.35 3.55
N PRO A 96 26.34 17.62 3.66
CA PRO A 96 26.73 18.20 4.95
C PRO A 96 25.66 18.14 6.06
N HIS A 97 24.38 18.11 5.66
CA HIS A 97 23.20 18.11 6.52
C HIS A 97 22.38 16.81 6.41
N MET A 98 22.87 15.79 5.67
CA MET A 98 22.18 14.51 5.48
C MET A 98 23.17 13.35 5.38
N GLN A 99 23.07 12.42 6.32
CA GLN A 99 23.94 11.25 6.46
C GLN A 99 23.86 10.24 5.29
N SER A 100 24.89 9.41 5.16
CA SER A 100 25.00 8.45 4.03
C SER A 100 23.84 7.47 3.92
N THR A 101 23.27 7.05 5.05
CA THR A 101 22.12 6.13 5.08
C THR A 101 20.87 6.75 4.48
N GLY A 102 20.67 8.07 4.57
CA GLY A 102 19.54 8.75 3.91
C GLY A 102 19.81 9.05 2.44
N VAL A 103 21.01 9.57 2.15
CA VAL A 103 21.38 9.99 0.78
C VAL A 103 21.53 8.79 -0.15
N SER A 104 22.28 7.78 0.29
CA SER A 104 22.76 6.66 -0.55
C SER A 104 22.38 5.28 -0.02
N GLY A 105 21.75 5.19 1.15
CA GLY A 105 21.39 3.93 1.79
C GLY A 105 20.12 3.27 1.21
N VAL A 106 19.87 2.03 1.65
CA VAL A 106 18.60 1.31 1.44
C VAL A 106 17.96 0.98 2.77
N ASP A 107 16.66 0.70 2.75
CA ASP A 107 15.87 0.48 3.96
C ASP A 107 14.90 -0.69 3.76
N LEU A 108 14.91 -1.68 4.66
CA LEU A 108 14.17 -2.93 4.48
C LEU A 108 13.11 -3.11 5.56
N TYR A 109 11.91 -3.45 5.12
CA TYR A 109 10.83 -3.89 6.01
C TYR A 109 10.34 -5.27 5.58
N SER A 110 9.98 -6.11 6.56
CA SER A 110 9.21 -7.32 6.36
C SER A 110 7.74 -7.07 6.64
N ILE A 111 6.86 -7.86 6.03
CA ILE A 111 5.41 -7.88 6.29
C ILE A 111 5.02 -9.34 6.49
N ASP A 112 4.41 -9.65 7.63
CA ASP A 112 3.98 -11.01 7.98
C ASP A 112 2.62 -11.39 7.40
N SER A 113 2.23 -12.64 7.61
CA SER A 113 0.94 -13.20 7.16
C SER A 113 -0.30 -12.48 7.68
N ASP A 114 -0.18 -11.70 8.77
CA ASP A 114 -1.24 -10.85 9.30
C ASP A 114 -1.10 -9.38 8.83
N GLY A 115 -0.17 -9.11 7.92
CA GLY A 115 0.10 -7.81 7.33
C GLY A 115 0.82 -6.83 8.26
N LYS A 116 1.42 -7.31 9.34
CA LYS A 116 2.17 -6.48 10.28
C LYS A 116 3.56 -6.20 9.76
N TRP A 117 3.93 -4.92 9.80
CA TRP A 117 5.24 -4.43 9.37
C TRP A 117 6.31 -4.64 10.45
N GLY A 118 7.47 -5.12 10.04
CA GLY A 118 8.67 -5.26 10.87
C GLY A 118 9.87 -4.55 10.22
N PHE A 119 10.51 -3.64 10.94
CA PHE A 119 11.75 -3.02 10.47
C PHE A 119 12.91 -4.03 10.52
N CYS A 120 13.61 -4.19 9.40
CA CYS A 120 14.77 -5.06 9.29
C CYS A 120 16.05 -4.21 9.36
N PHE A 121 16.66 -4.12 10.53
CA PHE A 121 17.96 -3.47 10.66
C PHE A 121 19.07 -4.34 10.08
N GLY A 122 19.87 -3.78 9.16
CA GLY A 122 20.99 -4.47 8.53
C GLY A 122 22.32 -3.82 8.87
N ASN A 123 23.39 -4.62 8.93
CA ASN A 123 24.75 -4.10 8.95
C ASN A 123 25.10 -3.59 7.56
N TYR A 124 25.75 -2.43 7.46
CA TYR A 124 26.05 -1.81 6.18
C TYR A 124 27.52 -1.40 6.05
N SER A 125 27.98 -1.31 4.81
CA SER A 125 29.29 -0.79 4.45
C SER A 125 29.14 0.12 3.22
N PHE A 126 29.70 1.31 3.31
CA PHE A 126 29.72 2.29 2.23
C PHE A 126 31.11 2.31 1.59
N GLY A 127 31.17 2.19 0.26
CA GLY A 127 32.39 2.15 -0.55
C GLY A 127 32.03 2.20 -2.04
N ASP A 128 32.90 1.70 -2.92
CA ASP A 128 32.59 1.61 -4.37
C ASP A 128 31.35 0.75 -4.63
N THR A 129 31.23 -0.37 -3.91
CA THR A 129 30.00 -1.15 -3.82
C THR A 129 29.46 -1.00 -2.41
N ILE A 130 28.24 -0.48 -2.29
CA ILE A 130 27.52 -0.39 -1.02
C ILE A 130 26.88 -1.75 -0.74
N THR A 131 26.98 -2.21 0.50
CA THR A 131 26.37 -3.48 0.93
C THR A 131 25.54 -3.30 2.19
N TYR A 132 24.37 -3.94 2.23
CA TYR A 132 23.54 -4.09 3.43
C TYR A 132 23.29 -5.57 3.68
N SER A 133 23.52 -6.06 4.90
CA SER A 133 23.33 -7.45 5.29
C SER A 133 22.37 -7.56 6.46
N TYR A 134 21.21 -8.15 6.21
CA TYR A 134 20.12 -8.40 7.16
C TYR A 134 20.20 -9.86 7.59
N ARG A 135 20.50 -10.11 8.86
CA ARG A 135 20.75 -11.45 9.41
C ARG A 135 19.72 -11.78 10.48
N ASN A 136 19.58 -13.08 10.77
CA ASN A 136 18.65 -13.60 11.78
C ASN A 136 17.21 -13.15 11.49
N LEU A 137 16.82 -13.15 10.21
CA LEU A 137 15.45 -12.90 9.81
C LEU A 137 14.59 -14.06 10.31
N GLY A 138 13.43 -13.73 10.88
CA GLY A 138 12.54 -14.69 11.52
C GLY A 138 11.85 -15.63 10.52
N GLN A 139 10.90 -16.41 11.04
CA GLN A 139 9.98 -17.20 10.23
C GLN A 139 8.56 -16.72 10.45
N ASP A 140 7.75 -16.83 9.41
CA ASP A 140 6.32 -16.53 9.50
C ASP A 140 5.60 -17.58 10.35
N SER A 141 4.58 -17.16 11.09
CA SER A 141 3.85 -18.02 12.04
C SER A 141 2.91 -19.00 11.36
N TYR A 142 2.54 -18.79 10.08
CA TYR A 142 1.58 -19.64 9.37
C TYR A 142 2.25 -20.64 8.44
N HIS A 143 3.44 -20.34 7.93
CA HIS A 143 4.08 -21.16 6.91
C HIS A 143 5.60 -20.93 6.79
N ASN A 144 6.30 -21.85 6.12
CA ASN A 144 7.73 -21.77 5.84
C ASN A 144 8.10 -20.95 4.58
N ARG A 145 7.15 -20.24 3.97
CA ARG A 145 7.34 -19.41 2.76
C ARG A 145 7.79 -17.98 3.07
N GLY A 146 8.17 -17.71 4.32
CA GLY A 146 8.80 -16.45 4.74
C GLY A 146 7.88 -15.22 4.71
N PHE A 147 8.46 -14.05 4.44
CA PHE A 147 7.75 -12.77 4.50
C PHE A 147 7.64 -12.11 3.13
N GLU A 148 6.71 -11.15 3.00
CA GLU A 148 6.86 -10.07 2.02
C GLU A 148 7.92 -9.10 2.52
N TYR A 149 8.75 -8.59 1.63
CA TYR A 149 9.76 -7.59 1.90
C TYR A 149 9.60 -6.38 0.99
N ARG A 150 9.85 -5.19 1.55
CA ARG A 150 9.90 -3.93 0.81
C ARG A 150 11.23 -3.23 1.08
N LEU A 151 12.02 -3.11 0.02
CA LEU A 151 13.34 -2.46 0.02
C LEU A 151 13.22 -1.07 -0.61
N TYR A 152 13.26 -0.02 0.21
CA TYR A 152 13.25 1.37 -0.26
C TYR A 152 14.64 1.81 -0.71
N LEU A 153 14.69 2.53 -1.82
CA LEU A 153 15.92 2.92 -2.51
C LEU A 153 16.44 4.30 -2.07
N PRO A 154 17.72 4.64 -2.37
CA PRO A 154 18.33 5.92 -2.00
C PRO A 154 17.51 7.17 -2.35
N LEU A 155 17.53 8.18 -1.48
CA LEU A 155 16.75 9.42 -1.66
C LEU A 155 17.46 10.46 -2.55
N TYR A 156 18.78 10.53 -2.49
CA TYR A 156 19.57 11.59 -3.10
C TYR A 156 20.73 11.07 -3.96
N ASN A 157 20.61 9.83 -4.44
CA ASN A 157 21.62 9.23 -5.30
C ASN A 157 21.00 8.34 -6.39
N THR A 158 21.72 8.19 -7.50
CA THR A 158 21.33 7.37 -8.64
C THR A 158 21.88 5.96 -8.44
N VAL A 159 21.03 4.94 -8.49
CA VAL A 159 21.47 3.53 -8.45
C VAL A 159 21.88 3.09 -9.86
N GLU A 160 23.15 2.71 -10.03
CA GLU A 160 23.69 2.25 -11.32
C GLU A 160 23.34 0.79 -11.58
N TRP A 161 23.44 -0.05 -10.55
CA TRP A 161 23.07 -1.46 -10.57
C TRP A 161 22.77 -1.93 -9.14
N MET A 162 21.97 -2.99 -9.00
CA MET A 162 21.66 -3.61 -7.71
C MET A 162 21.44 -5.12 -7.86
N GLU A 163 21.85 -5.87 -6.83
CA GLU A 163 21.53 -7.29 -6.68
C GLU A 163 21.07 -7.59 -5.24
N ILE A 164 20.12 -8.50 -5.13
CA ILE A 164 19.64 -9.05 -3.85
C ILE A 164 20.08 -10.50 -3.75
N GLY A 165 20.85 -10.80 -2.72
CA GLY A 165 21.44 -12.08 -2.43
C GLY A 165 20.73 -12.81 -1.29
N THR A 166 20.52 -14.11 -1.48
CA THR A 166 20.03 -15.05 -0.45
C THR A 166 20.91 -16.30 -0.44
N PRO A 167 20.88 -17.11 0.64
CA PRO A 167 21.43 -18.48 0.58
C PRO A 167 20.79 -19.29 -0.56
N GLU A 168 21.54 -20.22 -1.15
CA GLU A 168 21.14 -20.99 -2.33
C GLU A 168 19.85 -21.81 -2.12
N ASP A 169 19.65 -22.35 -0.92
CA ASP A 169 18.45 -23.12 -0.56
C ASP A 169 17.24 -22.24 -0.20
N SER A 170 17.40 -20.92 -0.21
CA SER A 170 16.32 -19.97 0.08
C SER A 170 15.65 -19.47 -1.19
N GLU A 171 14.37 -19.15 -1.07
CA GLU A 171 13.56 -18.61 -2.14
C GLU A 171 13.57 -17.08 -2.12
N LEU A 172 13.64 -16.47 -3.30
CA LEU A 172 13.36 -15.05 -3.51
C LEU A 172 12.59 -14.88 -4.81
N THR A 173 11.42 -14.24 -4.74
CA THR A 173 10.55 -13.95 -5.89
C THR A 173 10.14 -12.50 -5.89
N PHE A 174 10.44 -11.76 -6.96
CA PHE A 174 10.04 -10.36 -7.11
C PHE A 174 8.52 -10.22 -7.29
N ILE A 175 7.97 -9.14 -6.73
CA ILE A 175 6.56 -8.79 -6.86
C ILE A 175 6.46 -7.72 -7.96
N PRO A 176 5.56 -7.91 -8.95
CA PRO A 176 5.39 -6.93 -10.03
C PRO A 176 4.88 -5.59 -9.50
N GLN A 177 5.14 -4.52 -10.24
CA GLN A 177 4.61 -3.20 -9.95
C GLN A 177 3.08 -3.24 -9.78
N SER A 178 2.57 -2.57 -8.73
CA SER A 178 1.11 -2.46 -8.55
C SER A 178 0.47 -1.65 -9.70
N PRO A 179 -0.65 -2.14 -10.28
CA PRO A 179 -1.38 -1.45 -11.34
C PRO A 179 -2.41 -0.43 -10.81
N GLU A 180 -2.46 -0.21 -9.49
CA GLU A 180 -3.36 0.75 -8.86
C GLU A 180 -2.98 2.19 -9.20
N LYS A 181 -3.96 3.08 -9.17
CA LYS A 181 -3.70 4.51 -9.38
C LYS A 181 -2.79 5.04 -8.26
N PRO A 182 -1.67 5.71 -8.60
CA PRO A 182 -0.73 6.21 -7.61
C PRO A 182 -1.24 7.49 -6.94
N VAL A 183 -0.76 7.74 -5.73
CA VAL A 183 -0.61 9.10 -5.20
C VAL A 183 0.54 9.76 -5.98
N VAL A 184 0.32 10.94 -6.56
CA VAL A 184 1.37 11.66 -7.30
C VAL A 184 1.77 12.88 -6.50
N LEU A 185 3.01 12.90 -6.02
CA LEU A 185 3.58 13.98 -5.23
C LEU A 185 4.53 14.80 -6.10
N TYR A 186 4.25 16.10 -6.25
CA TYR A 186 5.19 17.07 -6.80
C TYR A 186 5.65 18.03 -5.71
N GLY A 187 6.95 18.14 -5.50
CA GLY A 187 7.45 19.00 -4.45
C GLY A 187 8.95 19.30 -4.49
N THR A 188 9.44 19.72 -3.34
CA THR A 188 10.78 20.29 -3.13
C THR A 188 11.81 19.25 -2.67
N SER A 189 12.88 19.70 -2.00
CA SER A 189 13.82 18.85 -1.26
C SER A 189 13.14 18.05 -0.14
N ILE A 190 12.14 18.65 0.52
CA ILE A 190 11.38 18.01 1.59
C ILE A 190 10.64 16.78 1.04
N ALA A 191 9.94 16.95 -0.08
CA ALA A 191 9.29 15.84 -0.80
C ALA A 191 10.30 14.78 -1.28
N GLN A 192 11.47 15.20 -1.77
CA GLN A 192 12.52 14.25 -2.20
C GLN A 192 13.06 13.42 -1.01
N GLY A 193 12.98 13.94 0.21
CA GLY A 193 13.28 13.23 1.46
C GLY A 193 14.41 13.85 2.30
N ALA A 194 14.79 15.10 2.04
CA ALA A 194 15.72 15.81 2.92
C ALA A 194 15.01 16.16 4.26
N CYS A 195 15.53 15.82 5.45
CA CYS A 195 16.79 15.13 5.76
C CYS A 195 16.56 13.82 6.52
N SER A 196 15.70 12.95 6.00
CA SER A 196 15.35 11.69 6.64
C SER A 196 16.57 10.80 6.88
N SER A 197 16.59 10.13 8.04
CA SER A 197 17.73 9.33 8.50
C SER A 197 18.07 8.15 7.56
N ARG A 198 17.03 7.61 6.90
CA ARG A 198 17.04 6.47 5.97
C ARG A 198 15.85 6.56 5.01
N PRO A 199 15.87 5.88 3.84
CA PRO A 199 14.84 6.00 2.82
C PRO A 199 13.40 5.88 3.30
N ALA A 200 13.05 4.90 4.13
CA ALA A 200 11.67 4.71 4.55
C ALA A 200 11.19 5.77 5.57
N MET A 201 12.09 6.63 6.07
CA MET A 201 11.73 7.77 6.92
C MET A 201 11.42 9.05 6.14
N ALA A 202 11.59 9.06 4.81
CA ALA A 202 11.03 10.13 3.99
C ALA A 202 9.51 10.17 4.18
N TRP A 203 8.95 11.36 4.39
CA TRP A 203 7.52 11.50 4.70
C TRP A 203 6.63 10.90 3.61
N ALA A 204 7.04 11.02 2.34
CA ALA A 204 6.38 10.39 1.21
C ALA A 204 6.35 8.85 1.35
N ASN A 205 7.43 8.24 1.83
CA ASN A 205 7.49 6.79 2.05
C ASN A 205 6.71 6.36 3.30
N ILE A 206 6.64 7.19 4.34
CA ILE A 206 5.77 6.96 5.51
C ILE A 206 4.30 6.96 5.05
N LEU A 207 3.91 7.97 4.28
CA LEU A 207 2.56 8.09 3.70
C LEU A 207 2.23 6.90 2.80
N GLN A 208 3.15 6.50 1.91
CA GLN A 208 3.01 5.33 1.04
C GLN A 208 2.72 4.06 1.85
N ARG A 209 3.49 3.81 2.92
CA ARG A 209 3.28 2.63 3.78
C ARG A 209 1.92 2.65 4.46
N SER A 210 1.53 3.81 4.97
CA SER A 210 0.29 3.94 5.73
C SER A 210 -0.94 3.74 4.85
N LEU A 211 -0.95 4.34 3.65
CA LEU A 211 -2.06 4.22 2.72
C LEU A 211 -2.07 2.90 1.93
N GLY A 212 -0.91 2.25 1.78
CA GLY A 212 -0.78 1.03 0.98
C GLY A 212 -0.83 1.24 -0.54
N TYR A 213 -1.05 2.46 -1.04
CA TYR A 213 -1.05 2.76 -2.48
C TYR A 213 0.36 2.96 -3.06
N PRO A 214 0.54 2.81 -4.38
CA PRO A 214 1.72 3.35 -5.06
C PRO A 214 1.82 4.86 -4.83
N LEU A 215 3.03 5.37 -4.60
CA LEU A 215 3.28 6.80 -4.46
C LEU A 215 4.45 7.25 -5.35
N ILE A 216 4.15 7.94 -6.45
CA ILE A 216 5.17 8.47 -7.35
C ILE A 216 5.70 9.77 -6.75
N ASN A 217 6.96 9.75 -6.29
CA ASN A 217 7.63 10.89 -5.69
C ASN A 217 8.41 11.70 -6.73
N LEU A 218 7.85 12.84 -7.15
CA LEU A 218 8.48 13.82 -8.03
C LEU A 218 8.92 15.05 -7.25
N GLY A 219 9.52 14.83 -6.07
CA GLY A 219 10.24 15.85 -5.31
C GLY A 219 11.60 16.16 -5.94
N PHE A 220 11.89 17.44 -6.15
CA PHE A 220 13.16 17.90 -6.71
C PHE A 220 13.78 19.00 -5.84
N SER A 221 14.87 18.66 -5.17
CA SER A 221 15.64 19.56 -4.30
C SER A 221 15.93 20.92 -4.94
N GLY A 222 15.41 22.00 -4.34
CA GLY A 222 15.57 23.39 -4.81
C GLY A 222 14.85 23.71 -6.14
N ASN A 223 14.07 22.78 -6.68
CA ASN A 223 13.59 22.80 -8.06
C ASN A 223 12.11 22.42 -8.23
N GLY A 224 11.35 22.17 -7.16
CA GLY A 224 9.90 22.00 -7.25
C GLY A 224 9.17 23.35 -7.24
N LYS A 225 8.96 23.98 -8.40
CA LYS A 225 8.47 25.37 -8.46
C LYS A 225 7.18 25.56 -9.27
N LEU A 226 6.38 24.50 -9.41
CA LEU A 226 5.13 24.53 -10.19
C LEU A 226 5.34 24.88 -11.67
N GLU A 227 6.49 24.54 -12.25
CA GLU A 227 6.78 24.86 -13.64
C GLU A 227 5.93 24.02 -14.60
N LYS A 228 5.44 24.66 -15.67
CA LYS A 228 4.58 24.04 -16.68
C LYS A 228 5.20 22.78 -17.28
N GLU A 229 6.50 22.84 -17.56
CA GLU A 229 7.27 21.76 -18.21
C GLU A 229 7.31 20.51 -17.33
N VAL A 230 7.46 20.67 -16.01
CA VAL A 230 7.42 19.54 -15.07
C VAL A 230 5.98 19.05 -14.88
N LEU A 231 5.02 19.97 -14.79
CA LEU A 231 3.60 19.63 -14.70
C LEU A 231 3.09 18.83 -15.90
N ASN A 232 3.67 18.99 -17.10
CA ASN A 232 3.35 18.14 -18.25
C ASN A 232 3.59 16.65 -17.93
N TYR A 233 4.64 16.32 -17.17
CA TYR A 233 4.91 14.95 -16.73
C TYR A 233 4.01 14.54 -15.55
N ILE A 234 3.70 15.45 -14.64
CA ILE A 234 2.75 15.18 -13.53
C ILE A 234 1.40 14.73 -14.10
N ILE A 235 0.87 15.45 -15.09
CA ILE A 235 -0.45 15.18 -15.68
C ILE A 235 -0.46 13.96 -16.60
N GLU A 236 0.67 13.33 -16.92
CA GLU A 236 0.69 12.06 -17.65
C GLU A 236 0.33 10.87 -16.73
N GLN A 237 0.54 11.00 -15.42
CA GLN A 237 0.19 9.97 -14.44
C GLN A 237 -1.31 10.02 -14.13
N ASP A 238 -2.03 8.91 -14.27
CA ASP A 238 -3.44 8.79 -13.83
C ASP A 238 -3.51 8.60 -12.31
N ALA A 239 -3.52 9.71 -11.58
CA ALA A 239 -3.40 9.70 -10.13
C ALA A 239 -4.72 9.37 -9.42
N ARG A 240 -4.60 8.78 -8.23
CA ARG A 240 -5.66 8.73 -7.23
C ARG A 240 -5.85 10.10 -6.56
N ILE A 241 -4.75 10.83 -6.37
CA ILE A 241 -4.71 12.21 -5.87
C ILE A 241 -3.38 12.84 -6.30
N TYR A 242 -3.41 14.13 -6.65
CA TYR A 242 -2.21 14.95 -6.83
C TYR A 242 -1.94 15.75 -5.57
N ILE A 243 -0.70 15.72 -5.07
CA ILE A 243 -0.26 16.51 -3.92
C ILE A 243 0.80 17.50 -4.41
N LEU A 244 0.55 18.80 -4.21
CA LEU A 244 1.47 19.87 -4.59
C LEU A 244 2.08 20.49 -3.33
N ASP A 245 3.33 20.11 -3.03
CA ASP A 245 4.12 20.55 -1.88
C ASP A 245 5.38 21.31 -2.35
N CYS A 246 5.16 22.46 -2.99
CA CYS A 246 6.17 23.19 -3.77
C CYS A 246 6.58 24.55 -3.16
N LEU A 247 5.84 25.06 -2.18
CA LEU A 247 6.07 26.43 -1.67
C LEU A 247 7.50 26.70 -1.17
N PRO A 248 8.21 25.76 -0.51
CA PRO A 248 9.58 26.01 -0.04
C PRO A 248 10.61 26.38 -1.12
N ASN A 249 10.33 26.17 -2.40
CA ASN A 249 11.23 26.58 -3.49
C ASN A 249 10.77 27.84 -4.22
N LEU A 250 9.67 28.45 -3.78
CA LEU A 250 9.12 29.71 -4.26
C LEU A 250 9.47 30.91 -3.38
N THR A 251 10.38 30.77 -2.41
CA THR A 251 10.83 31.87 -1.54
C THR A 251 11.20 33.16 -2.27
N PRO A 252 11.85 33.14 -3.44
CA PRO A 252 12.15 34.37 -4.19
C PRO A 252 10.91 35.09 -4.75
N ASN A 253 9.76 34.41 -4.82
CA ASN A 253 8.56 34.94 -5.45
C ASN A 253 7.77 35.88 -4.54
N THR A 254 7.07 36.80 -5.19
CA THR A 254 6.05 37.65 -4.54
C THR A 254 4.77 36.85 -4.27
N GLU A 255 3.92 37.35 -3.37
CA GLU A 255 2.61 36.75 -3.07
C GLU A 255 1.75 36.57 -4.34
N GLN A 256 1.76 37.57 -5.22
CA GLN A 256 0.96 37.53 -6.46
C GLN A 256 1.53 36.55 -7.48
N GLU A 257 2.86 36.40 -7.57
CA GLU A 257 3.48 35.37 -8.41
C GLU A 257 3.13 33.96 -7.94
N VAL A 258 3.18 33.71 -6.63
CA VAL A 258 2.76 32.42 -6.04
C VAL A 258 1.28 32.16 -6.34
N THR A 259 0.42 33.18 -6.17
CA THR A 259 -1.01 33.09 -6.52
C THR A 259 -1.18 32.65 -7.97
N ASN A 260 -0.47 33.28 -8.90
CA ASN A 260 -0.56 32.98 -10.33
C ASN A 260 -0.05 31.57 -10.64
N LEU A 261 1.04 31.13 -10.02
CA LEU A 261 1.61 29.79 -10.20
C LEU A 261 0.65 28.70 -9.70
N VAL A 262 0.05 28.87 -8.52
CA VAL A 262 -0.93 27.92 -7.98
C VAL A 262 -2.15 27.82 -8.88
N VAL A 263 -2.72 28.96 -9.31
CA VAL A 263 -3.86 28.98 -10.25
C VAL A 263 -3.50 28.29 -11.56
N ALA A 264 -2.34 28.60 -12.14
CA ALA A 264 -1.90 28.01 -13.40
C ALA A 264 -1.68 26.50 -13.28
N ALA A 265 -1.03 26.03 -12.20
CA ALA A 265 -0.76 24.62 -11.98
C ALA A 265 -2.05 23.81 -11.82
N VAL A 266 -3.00 24.28 -11.00
CA VAL A 266 -4.29 23.61 -10.84
C VAL A 266 -5.08 23.60 -12.14
N LYS A 267 -5.11 24.71 -12.89
CA LYS A 267 -5.79 24.77 -14.20
C LYS A 267 -5.15 23.82 -15.21
N GLN A 268 -3.83 23.68 -15.23
CA GLN A 268 -3.13 22.73 -16.11
C GLN A 268 -3.47 21.28 -15.76
N ILE A 269 -3.50 20.92 -14.46
CA ILE A 269 -3.94 19.59 -14.04
C ILE A 269 -5.40 19.37 -14.42
N ARG A 270 -6.29 20.30 -14.07
CA ARG A 270 -7.73 20.22 -14.36
C ARG A 270 -8.08 20.20 -15.84
N ALA A 271 -7.21 20.72 -16.72
CA ALA A 271 -7.40 20.64 -18.16
C ALA A 271 -7.43 19.19 -18.68
N THR A 272 -6.82 18.24 -17.96
CA THR A 272 -6.71 16.84 -18.39
C THR A 272 -7.11 15.82 -17.32
N ARG A 273 -7.21 16.22 -16.05
CA ARG A 273 -7.37 15.31 -14.90
C ARG A 273 -8.44 15.78 -13.92
N ASN A 274 -9.28 14.83 -13.52
CA ASN A 274 -10.37 15.04 -12.56
C ASN A 274 -10.06 14.56 -11.14
N ALA A 275 -8.94 13.86 -10.93
CA ALA A 275 -8.59 13.35 -9.60
C ALA A 275 -8.43 14.50 -8.59
N PRO A 276 -8.69 14.26 -7.29
CA PRO A 276 -8.47 15.27 -6.25
C PRO A 276 -7.09 15.91 -6.31
N ILE A 277 -7.01 17.19 -5.97
CA ILE A 277 -5.74 17.93 -5.82
C ILE A 277 -5.67 18.44 -4.39
N LEU A 278 -4.57 18.15 -3.70
CA LEU A 278 -4.23 18.69 -2.39
C LEU A 278 -3.08 19.70 -2.54
N LEU A 279 -3.34 20.95 -2.21
CA LEU A 279 -2.32 21.98 -2.06
C LEU A 279 -1.80 21.95 -0.63
N VAL A 280 -0.48 21.96 -0.46
CA VAL A 280 0.19 21.92 0.85
C VAL A 280 0.95 23.21 1.08
N GLU A 281 0.73 23.84 2.22
CA GLU A 281 1.45 25.04 2.63
C GLU A 281 2.90 24.78 3.03
N HIS A 282 3.66 25.86 3.11
CA HIS A 282 5.00 25.84 3.69
C HIS A 282 4.90 25.55 5.19
N ALA A 283 5.55 24.48 5.65
CA ALA A 283 5.58 24.08 7.07
C ALA A 283 6.24 25.11 7.99
N GLY A 284 7.06 26.00 7.43
CA GLY A 284 7.71 27.12 8.13
C GLY A 284 9.23 27.03 8.04
N TYR A 285 9.93 27.94 8.69
CA TYR A 285 11.37 27.84 8.92
C TYR A 285 11.62 27.64 10.41
N SER A 286 12.61 26.82 10.77
CA SER A 286 12.87 26.43 12.17
C SER A 286 13.18 27.63 13.08
N ASN A 287 13.82 28.67 12.54
CA ASN A 287 14.13 29.90 13.24
C ASN A 287 13.10 31.02 13.04
N ALA A 288 11.98 30.79 12.36
CA ALA A 288 10.95 31.81 12.15
C ALA A 288 10.39 32.43 13.46
N PRO A 289 10.22 31.71 14.57
CA PRO A 289 9.76 32.31 15.84
C PRO A 289 10.69 33.40 16.39
N THR A 290 11.96 33.40 15.99
CA THR A 290 12.98 34.36 16.44
C THR A 290 13.52 35.25 15.31
N ASP A 291 13.10 35.01 14.07
CA ASP A 291 13.54 35.73 12.88
C ASP A 291 12.33 36.23 12.07
N LYS A 292 12.05 37.54 12.19
CA LYS A 292 10.96 38.20 11.50
C LYS A 292 11.07 38.11 9.96
N GLY A 293 12.29 38.08 9.42
CA GLY A 293 12.53 37.95 7.99
C GLY A 293 12.09 36.58 7.50
N GLN A 294 12.54 35.52 8.17
CA GLN A 294 12.14 34.14 7.87
C GLN A 294 10.63 33.95 8.04
N TYR A 295 10.04 34.52 9.10
CA TYR A 295 8.59 34.50 9.30
C TYR A 295 7.83 35.12 8.11
N GLU A 296 8.26 36.31 7.66
CA GLU A 296 7.62 36.97 6.52
C GLU A 296 7.81 36.20 5.21
N LEU A 297 8.96 35.52 5.02
CA LEU A 297 9.23 34.74 3.82
C LEU A 297 8.19 33.63 3.62
N TYR A 298 8.00 32.73 4.59
CA TYR A 298 7.09 31.60 4.38
C TYR A 298 5.61 32.02 4.44
N THR A 299 5.24 32.96 5.33
CA THR A 299 3.85 33.43 5.44
C THR A 299 3.39 34.15 4.17
N ARG A 300 4.28 34.88 3.48
CA ARG A 300 3.98 35.46 2.15
C ARG A 300 3.60 34.38 1.13
N LEU A 301 4.33 33.27 1.09
CA LEU A 301 4.05 32.18 0.15
C LEU A 301 2.72 31.50 0.50
N ASN A 302 2.46 31.26 1.80
CA ASN A 302 1.20 30.68 2.27
C ASN A 302 0.01 31.57 1.90
N ARG A 303 0.08 32.89 2.13
CA ARG A 303 -0.95 33.85 1.70
C ARG A 303 -1.19 33.80 0.19
N GLY A 304 -0.13 33.75 -0.61
CA GLY A 304 -0.24 33.65 -2.07
C GLY A 304 -0.90 32.35 -2.53
N SER A 305 -0.54 31.23 -1.92
CA SER A 305 -1.14 29.92 -2.18
C SER A 305 -2.62 29.89 -1.78
N GLN A 306 -2.96 30.41 -0.60
CA GLN A 306 -4.33 30.50 -0.09
C GLN A 306 -5.21 31.36 -1.02
N LYS A 307 -4.71 32.52 -1.43
CA LYS A 307 -5.41 33.38 -2.40
C LYS A 307 -5.63 32.66 -3.74
N GLY A 308 -4.65 31.89 -4.21
CA GLY A 308 -4.79 31.08 -5.42
C GLY A 308 -5.89 30.02 -5.28
N PHE A 309 -5.92 29.34 -4.14
CA PHE A 309 -6.97 28.37 -3.80
C PHE A 309 -8.36 29.02 -3.74
N GLU A 310 -8.51 30.17 -3.07
CA GLU A 310 -9.77 30.93 -2.99
C GLU A 310 -10.29 31.36 -4.37
N ILE A 311 -9.40 31.82 -5.26
CA ILE A 311 -9.75 32.13 -6.65
C ILE A 311 -10.31 30.89 -7.34
N LEU A 312 -9.62 29.75 -7.27
CA LEU A 312 -10.05 28.50 -7.91
C LEU A 312 -11.39 28.00 -7.35
N GLN A 313 -11.61 28.14 -6.04
CA GLN A 313 -12.91 27.83 -5.43
C GLN A 313 -14.02 28.75 -5.94
N SER A 314 -13.76 30.06 -6.05
CA SER A 314 -14.72 31.03 -6.58
C SER A 314 -15.07 30.79 -8.06
N GLU A 315 -14.12 30.23 -8.83
CA GLU A 315 -14.32 29.77 -10.21
C GLU A 315 -15.05 28.41 -10.30
N GLY A 316 -15.32 27.77 -9.16
CA GLY A 316 -16.07 26.52 -9.08
C GLY A 316 -15.25 25.25 -9.31
N VAL A 317 -13.92 25.31 -9.23
CA VAL A 317 -13.03 24.14 -9.35
C VAL A 317 -13.38 23.13 -8.26
N LYS A 318 -13.69 21.89 -8.66
CA LYS A 318 -14.08 20.80 -7.77
C LYS A 318 -12.88 19.96 -7.32
N ASP A 319 -13.10 19.23 -6.22
CA ASP A 319 -12.15 18.28 -5.63
C ASP A 319 -10.74 18.89 -5.43
N LEU A 320 -10.73 20.15 -5.01
CA LEU A 320 -9.54 20.91 -4.66
C LEU A 320 -9.53 21.11 -3.14
N TYR A 321 -8.45 20.68 -2.51
CA TYR A 321 -8.28 20.64 -1.07
C TYR A 321 -7.00 21.37 -0.67
N TYR A 322 -6.93 21.75 0.60
CA TYR A 322 -5.87 22.57 1.15
C TYR A 322 -5.45 22.02 2.51
N LEU A 323 -4.14 22.02 2.78
CA LEU A 323 -3.53 21.63 4.05
C LEU A 323 -2.65 22.79 4.54
N THR A 324 -3.00 23.35 5.70
CA THR A 324 -2.37 24.58 6.22
C THR A 324 -1.10 24.30 7.03
N HIS A 325 -0.29 25.35 7.23
CA HIS A 325 0.83 25.35 8.17
C HIS A 325 0.45 24.84 9.56
N ASP A 326 -0.68 25.32 10.10
CA ASP A 326 -1.16 24.93 11.44
C ASP A 326 -1.57 23.45 11.49
N GLU A 327 -2.09 22.89 10.39
CA GLU A 327 -2.44 21.47 10.32
C GLU A 327 -1.20 20.57 10.16
N LEU A 328 -0.10 21.09 9.59
CA LEU A 328 1.19 20.39 9.53
C LEU A 328 1.85 20.30 10.91
N ASP A 329 1.63 21.31 11.77
CA ASP A 329 1.99 21.32 13.20
C ASP A 329 3.43 20.91 13.50
N TYR A 330 4.40 21.51 12.78
CA TYR A 330 5.82 21.24 13.01
C TYR A 330 6.24 21.80 14.37
N SER A 331 6.72 20.92 15.25
CA SER A 331 7.31 21.34 16.52
C SER A 331 8.65 22.07 16.30
N PRO A 332 9.15 22.82 17.30
CA PRO A 332 10.49 23.41 17.25
C PRO A 332 11.64 22.40 17.07
N ASP A 333 11.42 21.12 17.41
CA ASP A 333 12.42 20.04 17.28
C ASP A 333 12.26 19.23 15.97
N ALA A 334 11.34 19.62 15.11
CA ALA A 334 11.02 18.93 13.86
C ALA A 334 12.07 19.09 12.76
N TRP A 335 13.19 19.78 13.01
CA TRP A 335 14.08 20.31 11.98
C TRP A 335 15.51 19.78 12.11
N VAL A 336 16.19 19.59 10.97
CA VAL A 336 17.64 19.37 10.93
C VAL A 336 18.38 20.70 10.77
N ASP A 337 17.87 21.56 9.90
CA ASP A 337 18.42 22.88 9.63
C ASP A 337 17.32 23.95 9.66
N TYR A 338 17.46 25.02 8.87
CA TYR A 338 16.47 26.10 8.86
C TYR A 338 15.15 25.73 8.15
N VAL A 339 15.12 24.69 7.30
CA VAL A 339 13.96 24.35 6.44
C VAL A 339 13.67 22.86 6.31
N HIS A 340 14.68 21.99 6.42
CA HIS A 340 14.53 20.57 6.20
C HIS A 340 14.11 19.84 7.49
N PRO A 341 13.07 19.00 7.44
CA PRO A 341 12.64 18.23 8.59
C PRO A 341 13.65 17.15 8.98
N SER A 342 13.73 16.90 10.29
CA SER A 342 14.25 15.66 10.86
C SER A 342 13.22 14.53 10.66
N ASP A 343 13.53 13.31 11.11
CA ASP A 343 12.54 12.21 11.09
C ASP A 343 11.26 12.56 11.87
N LEU A 344 11.36 13.38 12.93
CA LEU A 344 10.20 13.84 13.69
C LEU A 344 9.31 14.75 12.83
N GLY A 345 9.90 15.70 12.10
CA GLY A 345 9.16 16.56 11.17
C GLY A 345 8.61 15.79 9.98
N ALA A 346 9.37 14.83 9.44
CA ALA A 346 8.90 13.98 8.35
C ALA A 346 7.70 13.11 8.79
N GLN A 347 7.70 12.60 10.02
CA GLN A 347 6.55 11.91 10.59
C GLN A 347 5.36 12.84 10.79
N ALA A 348 5.56 14.06 11.30
CA ALA A 348 4.50 15.05 11.44
C ALA A 348 3.84 15.39 10.09
N GLN A 349 4.66 15.66 9.06
CA GLN A 349 4.21 15.88 7.68
C GLN A 349 3.38 14.71 7.17
N ALA A 350 3.90 13.48 7.30
CA ALA A 350 3.22 12.29 6.83
C ALA A 350 1.87 12.09 7.51
N THR A 351 1.80 12.28 8.84
CA THR A 351 0.56 12.15 9.62
C THR A 351 -0.49 13.18 9.19
N ALA A 352 -0.10 14.45 9.03
CA ALA A 352 -1.00 15.52 8.62
C ALA A 352 -1.55 15.30 7.20
N VAL A 353 -0.67 14.95 6.26
CA VAL A 353 -1.05 14.65 4.87
C VAL A 353 -1.91 13.38 4.82
N GLU A 354 -1.56 12.32 5.54
CA GLU A 354 -2.33 11.08 5.60
C GLU A 354 -3.77 11.35 6.05
N LYS A 355 -3.95 12.11 7.12
CA LYS A 355 -5.28 12.47 7.62
C LYS A 355 -6.13 13.11 6.53
N LYS A 356 -5.59 14.09 5.79
CA LYS A 356 -6.29 14.73 4.66
C LYS A 356 -6.55 13.76 3.52
N VAL A 357 -5.56 12.97 3.13
CA VAL A 357 -5.72 12.02 2.02
C VAL A 357 -6.80 10.99 2.35
N ARG A 358 -6.85 10.48 3.59
CA ARG A 358 -7.89 9.52 4.00
C ARG A 358 -9.29 10.13 4.00
N GLU A 359 -9.42 11.38 4.42
CA GLU A 359 -10.66 12.14 4.35
C GLU A 359 -11.12 12.32 2.89
N ILE A 360 -10.23 12.83 2.04
CA ILE A 360 -10.50 13.11 0.61
C ILE A 360 -10.91 11.82 -0.13
N LEU A 361 -10.18 10.73 0.09
CA LEU A 361 -10.40 9.46 -0.59
C LEU A 361 -11.44 8.57 0.09
N ARG A 362 -11.99 8.99 1.23
CA ARG A 362 -12.97 8.26 2.05
C ARG A 362 -12.50 6.85 2.43
N ILE A 363 -11.26 6.76 2.93
CA ILE A 363 -10.58 5.52 3.35
C ILE A 363 -10.22 5.59 4.85
N SER A 364 -11.23 5.91 5.66
CA SER A 364 -11.09 6.04 7.12
C SER A 364 -10.60 4.74 7.77
N GLU A 365 -9.91 4.89 8.90
CA GLU A 365 -9.52 3.77 9.77
C GLU A 365 -10.25 3.89 11.11
N GLY A 366 -10.66 2.75 11.66
CA GLY A 366 -11.22 2.68 13.01
C GLY A 366 -10.17 2.35 14.06
N ASN A 367 -10.57 2.47 15.32
CA ASN A 367 -9.74 2.15 16.49
C ASN A 367 -9.82 0.68 16.92
N ARG A 368 -10.61 -0.16 16.23
CA ARG A 368 -10.75 -1.60 16.48
C ARG A 368 -9.93 -2.39 15.45
N PRO A 369 -9.37 -3.56 15.81
CA PRO A 369 -8.61 -4.39 14.87
C PRO A 369 -9.39 -4.73 13.59
N THR A 370 -10.70 -4.98 13.69
CA THR A 370 -11.59 -5.29 12.55
C THR A 370 -11.87 -4.09 11.64
N CYS A 371 -11.51 -2.87 12.06
CA CYS A 371 -11.72 -1.63 11.33
C CYS A 371 -10.40 -1.03 10.78
N GLN A 372 -9.30 -1.77 10.83
CA GLN A 372 -7.98 -1.34 10.35
C GLN A 372 -7.62 -2.08 9.06
N PRO A 373 -7.67 -1.44 7.87
CA PRO A 373 -7.41 -2.11 6.60
C PRO A 373 -6.01 -2.72 6.58
N VAL A 374 -5.91 -4.03 6.37
CA VAL A 374 -4.62 -4.73 6.38
C VAL A 374 -4.56 -5.84 5.35
N THR A 375 -3.38 -6.05 4.78
CA THR A 375 -3.10 -7.19 3.88
C THR A 375 -2.96 -8.51 4.65
N GLN A 376 -2.89 -9.63 3.95
CA GLN A 376 -2.59 -10.93 4.55
C GLN A 376 -1.87 -11.85 3.57
N ARG A 377 -1.19 -12.87 4.10
CA ARG A 377 -0.56 -13.94 3.32
C ARG A 377 -0.56 -15.27 4.07
N ARG A 378 -1.67 -15.66 4.70
CA ARG A 378 -1.72 -16.83 5.62
C ARG A 378 -1.58 -18.19 4.92
N GLU A 379 -1.86 -18.28 3.62
CA GLU A 379 -1.87 -19.56 2.88
C GLU A 379 -1.23 -19.51 1.47
N PRO A 380 0.02 -19.05 1.32
CA PRO A 380 0.69 -18.89 0.01
C PRO A 380 0.90 -20.21 -0.73
N ASN A 381 0.85 -21.35 -0.04
CA ASN A 381 0.90 -22.68 -0.67
C ASN A 381 -0.41 -23.02 -1.41
N ASN A 382 -1.51 -22.33 -1.10
CA ASN A 382 -2.79 -22.50 -1.77
C ASN A 382 -2.98 -21.42 -2.86
N TYR A 383 -2.73 -20.14 -2.53
CA TYR A 383 -2.76 -19.04 -3.49
C TYR A 383 -2.01 -17.80 -2.96
N GLU A 384 -1.53 -16.95 -3.87
CA GLU A 384 -0.91 -15.67 -3.50
C GLU A 384 -1.96 -14.55 -3.44
N TRP A 385 -2.19 -14.00 -2.25
CA TRP A 385 -3.28 -13.05 -1.96
C TRP A 385 -3.23 -11.79 -2.84
N GLN A 386 -2.08 -11.12 -2.91
CA GLN A 386 -1.92 -9.94 -3.75
C GLN A 386 -2.01 -10.25 -5.24
N LYS A 387 -1.59 -11.45 -5.67
CA LYS A 387 -1.74 -11.87 -7.07
C LYS A 387 -3.23 -12.00 -7.41
N ARG A 388 -4.00 -12.67 -6.56
CA ARG A 388 -5.46 -12.78 -6.72
C ARG A 388 -6.13 -11.42 -6.77
N HIS A 389 -5.71 -10.48 -5.93
CA HIS A 389 -6.21 -9.11 -5.96
C HIS A 389 -5.97 -8.41 -7.29
N ARG A 390 -4.75 -8.49 -7.83
CA ARG A 390 -4.44 -7.96 -9.17
C ARG A 390 -5.27 -8.61 -10.28
N GLU A 391 -5.51 -9.91 -10.19
CA GLU A 391 -6.34 -10.64 -11.16
C GLU A 391 -7.81 -10.21 -11.07
N ILE A 392 -8.35 -10.05 -9.87
CA ILE A 392 -9.73 -9.59 -9.64
C ILE A 392 -9.94 -8.16 -10.16
N ILE A 393 -9.07 -7.20 -9.81
CA ILE A 393 -9.22 -5.82 -10.29
C ILE A 393 -9.07 -5.74 -11.82
N SER A 394 -8.19 -6.55 -12.41
CA SER A 394 -8.04 -6.64 -13.87
C SER A 394 -9.31 -7.20 -14.51
N HIS A 395 -9.88 -8.25 -13.92
CA HIS A 395 -11.12 -8.86 -14.37
C HIS A 395 -12.31 -7.89 -14.28
N ILE A 396 -12.47 -7.17 -13.17
CA ILE A 396 -13.53 -6.16 -12.98
C ILE A 396 -13.43 -5.04 -14.01
N LYS A 397 -12.22 -4.54 -14.30
CA LYS A 397 -12.01 -3.50 -15.31
C LYS A 397 -12.47 -3.96 -16.71
N GLN A 398 -12.26 -5.23 -17.04
CA GLN A 398 -12.67 -5.82 -18.32
C GLN A 398 -14.14 -6.24 -18.34
N HIS A 399 -14.69 -6.62 -17.19
CA HIS A 399 -16.05 -7.14 -17.02
C HIS A 399 -16.76 -6.48 -15.83
N PRO A 400 -17.16 -5.20 -15.94
CA PRO A 400 -17.79 -4.46 -14.85
C PRO A 400 -19.03 -5.20 -14.30
N PRO A 401 -19.04 -5.62 -13.02
CA PRO A 401 -20.10 -6.47 -12.51
C PRO A 401 -21.34 -5.68 -12.10
N LYS A 402 -22.51 -6.32 -12.19
CA LYS A 402 -23.80 -5.73 -11.75
C LYS A 402 -24.13 -6.05 -10.31
N ALA A 403 -23.55 -7.12 -9.78
CA ALA A 403 -23.65 -7.52 -8.40
C ALA A 403 -22.32 -8.13 -7.95
N VAL A 404 -21.98 -8.02 -6.66
CA VAL A 404 -20.76 -8.60 -6.11
C VAL A 404 -21.02 -9.28 -4.78
N ILE A 405 -20.25 -10.32 -4.49
CA ILE A 405 -20.21 -10.98 -3.19
C ILE A 405 -18.80 -10.93 -2.63
N ILE A 406 -18.64 -10.27 -1.48
CA ILE A 406 -17.37 -10.15 -0.76
C ILE A 406 -17.39 -11.16 0.38
N GLY A 407 -16.35 -11.98 0.48
CA GLY A 407 -16.26 -12.94 1.57
C GLY A 407 -14.91 -13.61 1.74
N ASN A 408 -14.90 -14.64 2.59
CA ASN A 408 -13.72 -15.44 2.90
C ASN A 408 -13.63 -16.71 2.02
N SER A 409 -12.97 -17.76 2.51
CA SER A 409 -12.81 -19.07 1.88
C SER A 409 -14.14 -19.72 1.46
N ILE A 410 -15.22 -19.51 2.20
CA ILE A 410 -16.56 -19.99 1.85
C ILE A 410 -17.02 -19.37 0.53
N THR A 411 -16.70 -18.10 0.28
CA THR A 411 -17.01 -17.44 -0.99
C THR A 411 -15.96 -17.81 -2.04
N HIS A 412 -14.68 -17.77 -1.69
CA HIS A 412 -13.55 -18.06 -2.58
C HIS A 412 -13.70 -19.42 -3.28
N PHE A 413 -14.11 -20.45 -2.54
CA PHE A 413 -14.22 -21.81 -3.07
C PHE A 413 -15.56 -22.11 -3.72
N TRP A 414 -16.48 -21.15 -3.87
CA TRP A 414 -17.77 -21.42 -4.50
C TRP A 414 -17.59 -21.66 -6.01
N GLY A 415 -16.94 -20.72 -6.69
CA GLY A 415 -16.75 -20.70 -8.14
C GLY A 415 -16.60 -19.28 -8.68
N GLY A 416 -16.67 -19.11 -9.99
CA GLY A 416 -16.57 -17.81 -10.65
C GLY A 416 -15.16 -17.46 -11.10
N GLU A 417 -15.04 -16.36 -11.82
CA GLU A 417 -13.78 -15.94 -12.45
C GLU A 417 -13.26 -14.65 -11.79
N PRO A 418 -11.94 -14.48 -11.58
CA PRO A 418 -10.90 -15.49 -11.76
C PRO A 418 -11.06 -16.66 -10.79
N ALA A 419 -10.96 -17.88 -11.32
CA ALA A 419 -11.09 -19.11 -10.55
C ALA A 419 -10.18 -19.12 -9.30
N GLY A 420 -10.74 -19.56 -8.18
CA GLY A 420 -9.96 -19.85 -6.97
C GLY A 420 -9.11 -21.13 -7.16
N PRO A 421 -8.23 -21.45 -6.19
CA PRO A 421 -7.42 -22.68 -6.24
C PRO A 421 -8.27 -23.95 -6.10
N LEU A 422 -9.50 -23.82 -5.59
CA LEU A 422 -10.49 -24.89 -5.43
C LEU A 422 -11.89 -24.37 -5.80
N ASN A 423 -12.71 -25.23 -6.39
CA ASN A 423 -14.12 -24.94 -6.72
C ASN A 423 -15.02 -26.05 -6.19
N ARG A 424 -15.76 -25.77 -5.12
CA ARG A 424 -16.62 -26.71 -4.38
C ARG A 424 -18.10 -26.62 -4.78
N GLY A 425 -18.51 -25.59 -5.54
CA GLY A 425 -19.86 -25.45 -6.06
C GLY A 425 -20.00 -24.80 -7.44
N PRO A 426 -19.17 -25.15 -8.45
CA PRO A 426 -19.14 -24.43 -9.73
C PRO A 426 -20.47 -24.49 -10.49
N GLU A 427 -21.22 -25.58 -10.38
CA GLU A 427 -22.51 -25.73 -11.06
C GLU A 427 -23.57 -24.83 -10.41
N SER A 428 -23.61 -24.79 -9.08
CA SER A 428 -24.50 -23.88 -8.35
C SER A 428 -24.11 -22.41 -8.59
N TRP A 429 -22.82 -22.08 -8.62
CA TRP A 429 -22.35 -20.74 -8.96
C TRP A 429 -22.85 -20.32 -10.35
N LYS A 430 -22.60 -21.15 -11.37
CA LYS A 430 -23.02 -20.87 -12.75
C LYS A 430 -24.54 -20.71 -12.86
N LYS A 431 -25.29 -21.62 -12.24
CA LYS A 431 -26.76 -21.67 -12.35
C LYS A 431 -27.44 -20.48 -11.67
N TYR A 432 -26.94 -20.04 -10.52
CA TYR A 432 -27.62 -19.04 -9.69
C TYR A 432 -26.88 -17.71 -9.64
N MET A 433 -25.62 -17.73 -9.22
CA MET A 433 -24.85 -16.51 -8.93
C MET A 433 -24.42 -15.79 -10.21
N ALA A 434 -23.74 -16.51 -11.11
CA ALA A 434 -23.28 -15.94 -12.38
C ALA A 434 -24.47 -15.51 -13.26
N ALA A 435 -25.54 -16.32 -13.30
CA ALA A 435 -26.78 -15.99 -13.99
C ALA A 435 -27.45 -14.72 -13.46
N ALA A 436 -27.33 -14.43 -12.16
CA ALA A 436 -27.80 -13.20 -11.54
C ALA A 436 -26.81 -12.01 -11.67
N GLY A 437 -25.66 -12.22 -12.32
CA GLY A 437 -24.65 -11.19 -12.56
C GLY A 437 -23.70 -10.93 -11.40
N PHE A 438 -23.56 -11.88 -10.46
CA PHE A 438 -22.61 -11.79 -9.35
C PHE A 438 -21.18 -12.06 -9.78
N GLN A 439 -20.28 -11.19 -9.33
CA GLN A 439 -18.84 -11.39 -9.32
C GLN A 439 -18.39 -11.90 -7.94
N ASN A 440 -17.54 -12.93 -7.93
CA ASN A 440 -16.95 -13.48 -6.73
C ASN A 440 -15.75 -12.63 -6.28
N LEU A 441 -15.82 -12.04 -5.09
CA LEU A 441 -14.73 -11.30 -4.43
C LEU A 441 -14.30 -11.99 -3.12
N GLY A 442 -14.29 -13.32 -3.14
CA GLY A 442 -13.93 -14.19 -2.03
C GLY A 442 -12.44 -14.52 -1.97
N TYR A 443 -11.89 -14.53 -0.76
CA TYR A 443 -10.47 -14.81 -0.48
C TYR A 443 -10.33 -15.79 0.69
N GLY A 444 -9.49 -16.79 0.54
CA GLY A 444 -9.24 -17.74 1.63
C GLY A 444 -8.55 -17.06 2.81
N TYR A 445 -8.90 -17.46 4.04
CA TYR A 445 -8.44 -16.86 5.30
C TYR A 445 -8.77 -15.38 5.55
N ASP A 446 -9.46 -14.69 4.63
CA ASP A 446 -9.79 -13.27 4.84
C ASP A 446 -10.64 -13.07 6.10
N ARG A 447 -10.24 -12.07 6.88
CA ARG A 447 -10.99 -11.47 7.98
C ARG A 447 -11.66 -10.16 7.51
N ILE A 448 -12.50 -9.56 8.34
CA ILE A 448 -13.24 -8.32 8.00
C ILE A 448 -12.27 -7.21 7.55
N GLU A 449 -11.18 -7.03 8.28
CA GLU A 449 -10.18 -6.02 8.00
C GLU A 449 -9.39 -6.24 6.70
N ASN A 450 -9.31 -7.48 6.22
CA ASN A 450 -8.74 -7.80 4.91
C ASN A 450 -9.69 -7.41 3.77
N ALA A 451 -10.99 -7.66 3.95
CA ALA A 451 -12.01 -7.19 3.02
C ALA A 451 -12.09 -5.66 2.97
N LEU A 452 -11.91 -4.99 4.12
CA LEU A 452 -11.83 -3.54 4.19
C LEU A 452 -10.67 -2.98 3.35
N TRP A 453 -9.48 -3.57 3.49
CA TRP A 453 -8.33 -3.21 2.63
C TRP A 453 -8.70 -3.34 1.16
N ARG A 454 -9.24 -4.49 0.73
CA ARG A 454 -9.59 -4.72 -0.68
C ARG A 454 -10.60 -3.72 -1.24
N ILE A 455 -11.56 -3.26 -0.44
CA ILE A 455 -12.52 -2.21 -0.82
C ILE A 455 -11.82 -0.85 -1.02
N TYR A 456 -10.81 -0.55 -0.21
CA TYR A 456 -10.01 0.67 -0.38
C TYR A 456 -9.06 0.56 -1.58
N HIS A 457 -8.68 -0.65 -1.96
CA HIS A 457 -7.78 -0.95 -3.07
C HIS A 457 -8.52 -1.40 -4.34
N ASP A 458 -9.53 -0.62 -4.75
CA ASP A 458 -10.20 -0.70 -6.06
C ASP A 458 -11.14 -1.88 -6.34
N GLU A 459 -11.39 -2.82 -5.41
CA GLU A 459 -12.33 -3.92 -5.71
C GLU A 459 -13.79 -3.48 -5.89
N LEU A 460 -14.15 -2.30 -5.39
CA LEU A 460 -15.47 -1.69 -5.60
C LEU A 460 -15.41 -0.38 -6.39
N ASP A 461 -14.30 -0.06 -7.06
CA ASP A 461 -14.13 1.19 -7.82
C ASP A 461 -14.26 0.96 -9.33
N GLY A 462 -14.71 1.99 -10.05
CA GLY A 462 -14.77 1.98 -11.53
C GLY A 462 -16.03 1.37 -12.15
N TYR A 463 -17.02 0.99 -11.35
CA TYR A 463 -18.31 0.47 -11.83
C TYR A 463 -19.45 0.77 -10.83
N GLU A 464 -20.71 0.64 -11.26
CA GLU A 464 -21.88 0.78 -10.38
C GLU A 464 -22.56 -0.60 -10.17
N ALA A 465 -22.31 -1.22 -9.01
CA ALA A 465 -23.06 -2.40 -8.59
C ALA A 465 -24.48 -2.02 -8.17
N LYS A 466 -25.45 -2.86 -8.53
CA LYS A 466 -26.82 -2.80 -8.01
C LYS A 466 -26.93 -3.49 -6.65
N LYS A 467 -26.08 -4.49 -6.39
CA LYS A 467 -26.12 -5.35 -5.20
C LYS A 467 -24.72 -5.63 -4.69
N VAL A 468 -24.53 -5.51 -3.39
CA VAL A 468 -23.31 -5.91 -2.68
C VAL A 468 -23.70 -6.86 -1.55
N VAL A 469 -23.14 -8.06 -1.57
CA VAL A 469 -23.38 -9.07 -0.53
C VAL A 469 -22.12 -9.22 0.31
N LEU A 470 -22.26 -9.08 1.62
CA LEU A 470 -21.19 -9.30 2.59
C LEU A 470 -21.39 -10.66 3.26
N MET A 471 -20.46 -11.59 3.03
CA MET A 471 -20.41 -12.92 3.64
C MET A 471 -19.01 -13.15 4.23
N ILE A 472 -18.68 -12.35 5.25
CA ILE A 472 -17.37 -12.26 5.89
C ILE A 472 -17.52 -12.27 7.43
N GLY A 473 -16.44 -12.58 8.16
CA GLY A 473 -16.42 -12.54 9.64
C GLY A 473 -16.18 -13.88 10.34
N THR A 474 -16.39 -15.03 9.67
CA THR A 474 -16.16 -16.34 10.31
C THR A 474 -14.71 -16.56 10.78
N ASN A 475 -13.74 -15.97 10.07
CA ASN A 475 -12.31 -16.08 10.39
C ASN A 475 -11.86 -15.12 11.51
N ASN A 476 -12.73 -14.21 11.94
CA ASN A 476 -12.47 -13.36 13.10
C ASN A 476 -12.81 -14.09 14.43
N MET A 477 -13.47 -15.25 14.36
CA MET A 477 -13.77 -16.08 15.52
C MET A 477 -12.49 -16.47 16.25
N GLY A 478 -12.42 -16.17 17.56
CA GLY A 478 -11.27 -16.47 18.42
C GLY A 478 -10.15 -15.42 18.39
N SER A 479 -10.09 -14.57 17.37
CA SER A 479 -9.13 -13.44 17.30
C SER A 479 -9.76 -12.08 17.63
N SER A 480 -11.09 -12.00 17.59
CA SER A 480 -11.85 -10.77 17.82
C SER A 480 -13.04 -11.06 18.74
N THR A 481 -13.47 -10.05 19.50
CA THR A 481 -14.72 -10.15 20.28
C THR A 481 -15.93 -10.13 19.35
N ASP A 482 -17.07 -10.66 19.80
CA ASP A 482 -18.31 -10.60 19.02
C ASP A 482 -18.71 -9.13 18.72
N GLU A 483 -18.44 -8.22 19.64
CA GLU A 483 -18.65 -6.78 19.46
C GLU A 483 -17.75 -6.22 18.34
N ASP A 484 -16.46 -6.54 18.34
CA ASP A 484 -15.54 -6.11 17.28
C ASP A 484 -15.94 -6.67 15.91
N ILE A 485 -16.47 -7.89 15.85
CA ILE A 485 -16.97 -8.49 14.60
C ILE A 485 -18.17 -7.70 14.08
N VAL A 486 -19.14 -7.41 14.93
CA VAL A 486 -20.35 -6.65 14.55
C VAL A 486 -20.00 -5.22 14.13
N GLU A 487 -19.17 -4.54 14.91
CA GLU A 487 -18.73 -3.17 14.59
C GLU A 487 -17.82 -3.12 13.36
N GLY A 488 -16.99 -4.14 13.15
CA GLY A 488 -16.20 -4.31 11.92
C GLY A 488 -17.09 -4.44 10.69
N LEU A 489 -18.17 -5.24 10.77
CA LEU A 489 -19.15 -5.36 9.67
C LEU A 489 -19.87 -4.03 9.42
N ARG A 490 -20.25 -3.30 10.48
CA ARG A 490 -20.85 -1.95 10.38
C ARG A 490 -19.90 -0.97 9.68
N PHE A 491 -18.63 -1.00 10.04
CA PHE A 491 -17.59 -0.19 9.41
C PHE A 491 -17.42 -0.56 7.93
N LEU A 492 -17.42 -1.85 7.61
CA LEU A 492 -17.33 -2.36 6.24
C LEU A 492 -18.53 -1.90 5.40
N ILE A 493 -19.75 -1.88 5.94
CA ILE A 493 -20.95 -1.35 5.26
C ILE A 493 -20.75 0.13 4.90
N THR A 494 -20.16 0.93 5.79
CA THR A 494 -19.84 2.34 5.51
C THR A 494 -18.84 2.47 4.35
N ALA A 495 -17.78 1.67 4.34
CA ALA A 495 -16.81 1.62 3.24
C ALA A 495 -17.49 1.23 1.90
N VAL A 496 -18.38 0.23 1.92
CA VAL A 496 -19.18 -0.15 0.74
C VAL A 496 -20.03 1.01 0.25
N ARG A 497 -20.77 1.71 1.12
CA ARG A 497 -21.62 2.85 0.73
C ARG A 497 -20.84 4.00 0.10
N ASN A 498 -19.62 4.23 0.58
CA ASN A 498 -18.76 5.26 0.01
C ASN A 498 -18.36 4.96 -1.45
N ARG A 499 -18.20 3.68 -1.80
CA ARG A 499 -17.83 3.22 -3.14
C ARG A 499 -19.05 2.94 -4.04
N GLN A 500 -20.11 2.42 -3.46
CA GLN A 500 -21.31 1.91 -4.14
C GLN A 500 -22.59 2.52 -3.52
N PRO A 501 -22.77 3.85 -3.60
CA PRO A 501 -23.86 4.55 -2.88
C PRO A 501 -25.27 4.19 -3.34
N LYS A 502 -25.40 3.58 -4.54
CA LYS A 502 -26.69 3.16 -5.11
C LYS A 502 -26.99 1.67 -4.89
N ALA A 503 -26.04 0.90 -4.37
CA ALA A 503 -26.20 -0.55 -4.23
C ALA A 503 -27.14 -0.88 -3.06
N THR A 504 -27.99 -1.88 -3.25
CA THR A 504 -28.61 -2.58 -2.11
C THR A 504 -27.54 -3.46 -1.46
N ILE A 505 -27.36 -3.31 -0.15
CA ILE A 505 -26.40 -4.10 0.62
C ILE A 505 -27.15 -5.21 1.36
N GLN A 506 -26.69 -6.45 1.18
CA GLN A 506 -27.12 -7.60 1.97
C GLN A 506 -25.98 -8.10 2.86
N VAL A 507 -26.24 -8.26 4.14
CA VAL A 507 -25.34 -8.90 5.09
C VAL A 507 -25.83 -10.33 5.32
N MET A 508 -24.99 -11.30 5.00
CA MET A 508 -25.25 -12.70 5.32
C MET A 508 -24.82 -12.96 6.76
N GLY A 509 -25.67 -13.65 7.52
CA GLY A 509 -25.24 -14.26 8.77
C GLY A 509 -24.05 -15.21 8.54
N ILE A 510 -23.19 -15.35 9.55
CA ILE A 510 -22.11 -16.33 9.52
C ILE A 510 -22.75 -17.71 9.34
N LEU A 511 -22.22 -18.50 8.40
CA LEU A 511 -22.75 -19.84 8.14
C LEU A 511 -22.46 -20.77 9.33
N PRO A 512 -23.35 -21.73 9.63
CA PRO A 512 -23.06 -22.78 10.59
C PRO A 512 -21.76 -23.50 10.26
N ARG A 513 -21.00 -23.85 11.31
CA ARG A 513 -19.77 -24.63 11.21
C ARG A 513 -19.74 -25.65 12.35
N ARG A 514 -19.15 -26.81 12.08
CA ARG A 514 -19.05 -27.93 13.02
C ARG A 514 -18.52 -27.46 14.38
N GLU A 515 -19.19 -27.88 15.44
CA GLU A 515 -18.86 -27.58 16.85
C GLU A 515 -18.91 -26.10 17.28
N HIS A 516 -19.37 -25.19 16.42
CA HIS A 516 -19.58 -23.79 16.79
C HIS A 516 -20.98 -23.28 16.43
N GLU A 517 -21.95 -24.17 16.28
CA GLU A 517 -23.32 -23.81 15.89
C GLU A 517 -23.96 -22.83 16.89
N ASP A 518 -23.72 -23.00 18.19
CA ASP A 518 -24.26 -22.12 19.23
C ASP A 518 -23.66 -20.71 19.18
N TRP A 519 -22.35 -20.60 18.94
CA TRP A 519 -21.70 -19.29 18.76
C TRP A 519 -22.25 -18.58 17.52
N VAL A 520 -22.34 -19.29 16.38
CA VAL A 520 -22.90 -18.76 15.13
C VAL A 520 -24.34 -18.29 15.35
N LYS A 521 -25.19 -19.10 16.00
CA LYS A 521 -26.57 -18.74 16.33
C LYS A 521 -26.64 -17.47 17.17
N ASN A 522 -25.75 -17.31 18.14
CA ASN A 522 -25.73 -16.16 19.03
C ASN A 522 -25.29 -14.89 18.30
N ILE A 523 -24.15 -14.90 17.62
CA ILE A 523 -23.62 -13.73 16.92
C ILE A 523 -24.52 -13.29 15.76
N ASN A 524 -25.17 -14.23 15.06
CA ASN A 524 -26.08 -13.90 13.97
C ASN A 524 -27.31 -13.09 14.43
N ARG A 525 -27.72 -13.18 15.70
CA ARG A 525 -28.74 -12.27 16.25
C ARG A 525 -28.24 -10.83 16.27
N ASN A 526 -27.00 -10.61 16.71
CA ASN A 526 -26.40 -9.28 16.75
C ASN A 526 -26.14 -8.75 15.34
N ILE A 527 -25.68 -9.60 14.41
CA ILE A 527 -25.49 -9.22 12.99
C ILE A 527 -26.82 -8.86 12.35
N ARG A 528 -27.92 -9.58 12.65
CA ARG A 528 -29.26 -9.22 12.17
C ARG A 528 -29.67 -7.84 12.68
N THR A 529 -29.57 -7.60 13.98
CA THR A 529 -29.89 -6.29 14.58
C THR A 529 -29.07 -5.17 13.93
N MET A 530 -27.76 -5.35 13.80
CA MET A 530 -26.88 -4.37 13.15
C MET A 530 -27.28 -4.13 11.69
N ALA A 531 -27.58 -5.18 10.93
CA ALA A 531 -28.02 -5.03 9.54
C ALA A 531 -29.35 -4.26 9.43
N GLU A 532 -30.29 -4.50 10.34
CA GLU A 532 -31.56 -3.75 10.41
C GLU A 532 -31.34 -2.28 10.77
N GLU A 533 -30.52 -1.98 11.78
CA GLU A 533 -30.13 -0.62 12.16
C GLU A 533 -29.45 0.14 11.02
N GLU A 534 -28.62 -0.55 10.25
CA GLU A 534 -27.97 0.00 9.07
C GLU A 534 -28.90 0.07 7.85
N ASN A 535 -30.16 -0.39 7.89
CA ASN A 535 -31.04 -0.49 6.71
C ASN A 535 -30.46 -1.38 5.58
N CYS A 536 -29.77 -2.45 5.94
CA CYS A 536 -29.30 -3.51 5.05
C CYS A 536 -30.28 -4.69 5.04
N LEU A 537 -30.27 -5.47 3.96
CA LEU A 537 -30.95 -6.77 3.95
C LEU A 537 -30.17 -7.77 4.80
N PHE A 538 -30.85 -8.56 5.62
CA PHE A 538 -30.22 -9.69 6.32
C PHE A 538 -30.59 -11.01 5.63
N GLY A 539 -29.58 -11.84 5.34
CA GLY A 539 -29.76 -13.21 4.83
C GLY A 539 -29.30 -14.26 5.84
N ASP A 540 -30.18 -15.19 6.20
CA ASP A 540 -29.84 -16.30 7.11
C ASP A 540 -29.93 -17.64 6.38
N ALA A 541 -28.77 -18.22 6.07
CA ALA A 541 -28.69 -19.54 5.46
C ALA A 541 -28.64 -20.68 6.49
N GLY A 542 -28.51 -20.38 7.78
CA GLY A 542 -28.39 -21.37 8.83
C GLY A 542 -29.51 -22.42 8.83
N PRO A 543 -30.80 -22.02 8.80
CA PRO A 543 -31.92 -22.96 8.82
C PRO A 543 -31.91 -24.00 7.70
N ALA A 544 -31.31 -23.68 6.53
CA ALA A 544 -31.24 -24.61 5.40
C ALA A 544 -30.03 -25.57 5.47
N LEU A 545 -29.08 -25.32 6.38
CA LEU A 545 -27.83 -26.06 6.50
C LEU A 545 -27.75 -26.90 7.79
N LEU A 546 -28.79 -26.84 8.62
CA LEU A 546 -28.86 -27.52 9.91
C LEU A 546 -29.88 -28.67 9.89
N LEU A 547 -29.57 -29.72 10.64
CA LEU A 547 -30.51 -30.77 11.01
C LEU A 547 -31.47 -30.27 12.11
N PRO A 548 -32.61 -30.94 12.36
CA PRO A 548 -33.56 -30.55 13.41
C PRO A 548 -32.96 -30.48 14.83
N ASN A 549 -31.85 -31.17 15.08
CA ASN A 549 -31.13 -31.14 16.35
C ASN A 549 -30.20 -29.92 16.49
N GLY A 550 -30.16 -29.02 15.51
CA GLY A 550 -29.34 -27.80 15.53
C GLY A 550 -27.88 -27.99 15.14
N LYS A 551 -27.45 -29.21 14.75
CA LYS A 551 -26.12 -29.48 14.20
C LYS A 551 -26.11 -29.33 12.69
N ILE A 552 -24.95 -29.07 12.10
CA ILE A 552 -24.83 -29.02 10.65
C ILE A 552 -25.25 -30.35 10.01
N ASP A 553 -25.90 -30.28 8.85
CA ASP A 553 -26.02 -31.44 7.97
C ASP A 553 -24.69 -31.64 7.25
N GLU A 554 -23.88 -32.54 7.78
CA GLU A 554 -22.54 -32.87 7.25
C GLU A 554 -22.54 -33.19 5.74
N SER A 555 -23.65 -33.69 5.20
CA SER A 555 -23.75 -34.01 3.77
C SER A 555 -23.74 -32.77 2.86
N LEU A 556 -23.93 -31.58 3.41
CA LEU A 556 -23.92 -30.29 2.72
C LEU A 556 -22.56 -29.59 2.75
N PHE A 557 -21.60 -30.12 3.53
CA PHE A 557 -20.25 -29.57 3.68
C PHE A 557 -19.21 -30.55 3.15
N SER A 558 -18.00 -30.05 2.89
CA SER A 558 -16.86 -30.92 2.53
C SER A 558 -15.97 -31.21 3.74
N ASP A 559 -15.91 -30.31 4.71
CA ASP A 559 -15.03 -30.39 5.89
C ASP A 559 -15.70 -29.91 7.19
N GLY A 560 -17.00 -29.62 7.15
CA GLY A 560 -17.76 -29.06 8.28
C GLY A 560 -17.71 -27.53 8.40
N LEU A 561 -17.06 -26.83 7.46
CA LEU A 561 -17.05 -25.36 7.37
C LEU A 561 -17.45 -24.88 5.98
N HIS A 562 -16.89 -25.50 4.94
CA HIS A 562 -17.11 -25.08 3.56
C HIS A 562 -18.23 -25.91 2.92
N PRO A 563 -19.30 -25.27 2.43
CA PRO A 563 -20.36 -25.95 1.69
C PRO A 563 -19.80 -26.69 0.47
N ASN A 564 -20.41 -27.82 0.14
CA ASN A 564 -20.24 -28.46 -1.16
C ASN A 564 -21.34 -27.98 -2.12
N GLU A 565 -21.36 -28.49 -3.34
CA GLU A 565 -22.35 -28.18 -4.37
C GLU A 565 -23.80 -28.26 -3.86
N LYS A 566 -24.16 -29.23 -3.02
CA LYS A 566 -25.52 -29.31 -2.44
C LYS A 566 -25.79 -28.20 -1.44
N GLY A 567 -24.84 -27.91 -0.56
CA GLY A 567 -24.95 -26.81 0.41
C GLY A 567 -25.08 -25.45 -0.30
N TYR A 568 -24.24 -25.18 -1.29
CA TYR A 568 -24.32 -23.95 -2.07
C TYR A 568 -25.64 -23.78 -2.83
N ARG A 569 -26.26 -24.86 -3.34
CA ARG A 569 -27.61 -24.80 -3.94
C ARG A 569 -28.68 -24.30 -2.96
N LEU A 570 -28.51 -24.52 -1.66
CA LEU A 570 -29.43 -24.06 -0.63
C LEU A 570 -29.12 -22.61 -0.20
N ILE A 571 -27.86 -22.19 -0.27
CA ILE A 571 -27.43 -20.82 0.05
C ILE A 571 -27.85 -19.84 -1.05
N ALA A 572 -27.65 -20.19 -2.32
CA ALA A 572 -27.84 -19.26 -3.44
C ALA A 572 -29.20 -18.54 -3.47
N PRO A 573 -30.34 -19.22 -3.24
CA PRO A 573 -31.66 -18.57 -3.26
C PRO A 573 -31.90 -17.54 -2.14
N ILE A 574 -31.06 -17.53 -1.10
CA ILE A 574 -31.17 -16.61 0.05
C ILE A 574 -30.46 -15.29 -0.26
N ILE A 575 -29.52 -15.31 -1.21
CA ILE A 575 -28.81 -14.14 -1.68
C ILE A 575 -29.71 -13.37 -2.65
N LYS A 576 -29.96 -12.09 -2.34
CA LYS A 576 -30.99 -11.27 -2.98
C LYS A 576 -30.42 -10.16 -3.84
#